data_AF-A0A7W4Z9Y6-F1
#
_entry.id   AF-A0A7W4Z9Y6-F1
#
_cell.length_a   1.000
_cell.length_b   1.000
_cell.length_c   1.000
_cell.angle_alpha   90.00
_cell.angle_beta   90.00
_cell.angle_gamma   90.00
#
_symmetry.space_group_name_H-M   'P 1'
#
loop_
_entity.id
_entity.type
_entity.pdbx_description
1 polymer ?
#
loop_
_entity_poly.entity_id
_entity_poly.type
_entity_poly.pdbx_seq_one_letter_code
_entity_poly.pdbx_strand_id
1 'polypeptide(L)'
;MAQAVLRGETRGYRNHPQLDRFRNHRAPLTAMSLYLSGICSEAMARGYHFDRSKFRIVRKHLTLPVTSGQLEYEWNHLMEKLRTRSPETFQMWRKTEFPEAHPLMEVYPGDVEPWERKHGIA
;
A
#
# COMPACT_ATOMS: atom_id res chain seq x y z
N MET A 1 1.40 -12.19 7.49
CA MET A 1 0.68 -11.44 6.43
C MET A 1 -0.15 -10.33 7.05
N ALA A 2 -0.34 -9.19 6.39
CA ALA A 2 -1.02 -8.02 6.97
C ALA A 2 -2.44 -8.29 7.52
N GLN A 3 -3.19 -9.22 6.91
CA GLN A 3 -4.48 -9.66 7.46
C GLN A 3 -4.39 -10.32 8.83
N ALA A 4 -3.37 -11.15 9.05
CA ALA A 4 -3.14 -11.79 10.35
C ALA A 4 -2.80 -10.74 11.41
N VAL A 5 -2.18 -9.63 11.02
CA VAL A 5 -1.95 -8.49 11.91
C VAL A 5 -3.27 -7.83 12.32
N LEU A 6 -4.18 -7.59 11.36
CA LEU A 6 -5.51 -7.03 11.64
C LEU A 6 -6.40 -7.98 12.45
N ARG A 7 -6.24 -9.30 12.31
CA ARG A 7 -6.94 -10.31 13.13
C ARG A 7 -6.31 -10.54 14.51
N GLY A 8 -5.20 -9.87 14.83
CA GLY A 8 -4.49 -10.03 16.10
C GLY A 8 -3.63 -11.30 16.21
N GLU A 9 -3.52 -12.08 15.13
CA GLU A 9 -2.87 -13.39 15.06
C GLU A 9 -1.33 -13.31 15.00
N THR A 10 -0.75 -12.13 14.74
CA THR A 10 0.71 -11.95 14.71
C THR A 10 1.20 -11.28 16.00
N ARG A 11 2.42 -11.59 16.46
CA ARG A 11 3.06 -10.84 17.58
C ARG A 11 3.73 -9.54 17.12
N GLY A 12 4.25 -9.50 15.89
CA GLY A 12 4.90 -8.32 15.28
C GLY A 12 4.00 -7.54 14.32
N TYR A 13 4.46 -6.34 13.93
CA TYR A 13 3.82 -5.43 12.95
C TYR A 13 2.44 -4.87 13.35
N ARG A 14 1.94 -5.14 14.56
CA ARG A 14 0.65 -4.67 15.07
C ARG A 14 0.49 -3.15 15.01
N ASN A 15 1.57 -2.40 15.20
CA ASN A 15 1.51 -0.93 15.25
C ASN A 15 2.07 -0.30 13.96
N HIS A 16 1.97 -1.00 12.83
CA HIS A 16 2.43 -0.43 11.56
C HIS A 16 1.52 0.75 11.15
N PRO A 17 2.07 1.95 10.89
CA PRO A 17 1.34 3.16 10.50
C PRO A 17 0.29 2.94 9.40
N GLN A 18 0.69 2.26 8.32
CA GLN A 18 -0.22 1.97 7.22
C GLN A 18 -1.37 1.02 7.58
N LEU A 19 -1.41 0.39 8.76
CA LEU A 19 -2.59 -0.35 9.20
C LEU A 19 -3.71 0.57 9.68
N ASP A 20 -3.38 1.78 10.11
CA ASP A 20 -4.36 2.72 10.68
C ASP A 20 -5.39 3.16 9.63
N ARG A 21 -4.99 3.32 8.36
CA ARG A 21 -5.94 3.57 7.25
C ARG A 21 -7.00 2.46 7.10
N PHE A 22 -6.63 1.21 7.39
CA PHE A 22 -7.58 0.09 7.33
C PHE A 22 -8.43 0.00 8.58
N ARG A 23 -7.86 0.26 9.76
CA ARG A 23 -8.58 0.26 11.04
C ARG A 23 -9.72 1.27 11.09
N ASN A 24 -9.51 2.44 10.48
CA ASN A 24 -10.51 3.50 10.41
C ASN A 24 -11.60 3.24 9.36
N HIS A 25 -11.46 2.19 8.53
CA HIS A 25 -12.46 1.82 7.53
C HIS A 25 -13.60 0.99 8.14
N ARG A 26 -14.84 1.18 7.66
CA ARG A 26 -16.05 0.46 8.16
C ARG A 26 -16.00 -1.06 8.01
N ALA A 27 -15.13 -1.55 7.12
CA ALA A 27 -14.90 -2.96 6.85
C ALA A 27 -13.39 -3.26 6.72
N PRO A 28 -12.63 -3.25 7.83
CA PRO A 28 -11.16 -3.25 7.82
C PRO A 28 -10.57 -4.50 7.16
N LEU A 29 -11.08 -5.68 7.50
CA LEU A 29 -10.61 -6.96 6.93
C LEU A 29 -10.92 -7.09 5.44
N THR A 30 -12.07 -6.56 5.00
CA THR A 30 -12.46 -6.58 3.59
C THR A 30 -11.60 -5.62 2.77
N ALA A 31 -11.39 -4.40 3.25
CA ALA A 31 -10.51 -3.43 2.59
C ALA A 31 -9.07 -3.96 2.47
N MET A 32 -8.53 -4.57 3.54
CA MET A 32 -7.21 -5.21 3.48
C MET A 32 -7.16 -6.37 2.48
N SER A 33 -8.21 -7.18 2.38
CA SER A 33 -8.27 -8.28 1.41
C SER A 33 -8.29 -7.79 -0.03
N LEU A 34 -9.05 -6.73 -0.31
CA LEU A 34 -9.09 -6.10 -1.62
C LEU A 34 -7.76 -5.45 -1.99
N TYR A 35 -7.14 -4.74 -1.05
CA TYR A 35 -5.82 -4.13 -1.24
C TYR A 35 -4.76 -5.20 -1.57
N LEU A 36 -4.67 -6.26 -0.77
CA LEU A 36 -3.72 -7.34 -1.03
C LEU A 36 -4.00 -8.08 -2.34
N SER A 37 -5.26 -8.18 -2.76
CA SER A 37 -5.61 -8.76 -4.05
C SER A 37 -5.02 -7.97 -5.22
N GLY A 38 -5.07 -6.62 -5.18
CA GLY A 38 -4.46 -5.79 -6.22
C GLY A 38 -2.93 -5.91 -6.25
N ILE A 39 -2.30 -5.89 -5.07
CA ILE A 39 -0.85 -6.14 -4.94
C ILE A 39 -0.45 -7.51 -5.50
N CYS A 40 -1.23 -8.56 -5.21
CA CYS A 40 -0.96 -9.89 -5.75
C CYS A 40 -1.11 -9.94 -7.27
N SER A 41 -2.14 -9.31 -7.84
CA SER A 41 -2.31 -9.23 -9.29
C SER A 41 -1.12 -8.56 -9.97
N GLU A 42 -0.67 -7.42 -9.43
CA GLU A 42 0.49 -6.70 -9.96
C GLU A 42 1.78 -7.52 -9.83
N ALA A 43 2.00 -8.15 -8.68
CA ALA A 43 3.18 -8.98 -8.46
C ALA A 43 3.20 -10.20 -9.39
N MET A 44 2.05 -10.85 -9.61
CA MET A 44 1.92 -11.95 -10.56
C MET A 44 2.20 -11.50 -12.00
N ALA A 45 1.73 -10.32 -12.41
CA ALA A 45 2.03 -9.75 -13.73
C ALA A 45 3.54 -9.52 -13.94
N ARG A 46 4.29 -9.27 -12.84
CA ARG A 46 5.75 -9.13 -12.83
C ARG A 46 6.50 -10.46 -12.64
N GLY A 47 5.80 -11.60 -12.59
CA GLY A 47 6.39 -12.93 -12.46
C GLY A 47 6.66 -13.42 -11.03
N TYR A 48 6.18 -12.71 -10.00
CA TYR A 48 6.27 -13.18 -8.62
C TYR A 48 5.19 -14.22 -8.29
N HIS A 49 5.56 -15.24 -7.51
CA HIS A 49 4.62 -16.23 -7.01
C HIS A 49 3.96 -15.78 -5.70
N PHE A 50 2.65 -15.56 -5.75
CA PHE A 50 1.81 -15.31 -4.58
C PHE A 50 0.82 -16.44 -4.36
N ASP A 51 0.70 -16.88 -3.11
CA ASP A 51 -0.29 -17.87 -2.70
C ASP A 51 -1.65 -17.20 -2.49
N ARG A 52 -2.52 -17.35 -3.50
CA ARG A 52 -3.87 -16.79 -3.53
C ARG A 52 -4.79 -17.35 -2.43
N SER A 53 -4.49 -18.52 -1.85
CA SER A 53 -5.30 -19.10 -0.77
C SER A 53 -5.28 -18.26 0.51
N LYS A 54 -4.31 -17.35 0.63
CA LYS A 54 -4.12 -16.53 1.82
C LYS A 54 -5.11 -15.36 1.92
N PHE A 55 -5.84 -15.02 0.86
CA PHE A 55 -6.78 -13.89 0.85
C PHE A 55 -8.16 -14.33 0.36
N ARG A 56 -9.21 -13.77 0.96
CA ARG A 56 -10.58 -13.97 0.47
C ARG A 56 -10.84 -13.01 -0.69
N ILE A 57 -11.17 -13.53 -1.87
CA ILE A 57 -11.65 -12.70 -2.99
C ILE A 57 -13.03 -12.17 -2.60
N VAL A 58 -13.15 -10.85 -2.47
CA VAL A 58 -14.43 -10.20 -2.16
C VAL A 58 -14.84 -9.37 -3.37
N ARG A 59 -16.09 -9.52 -3.83
CA ARG A 59 -16.69 -8.65 -4.86
C ARG A 59 -17.50 -7.55 -4.17
N LYS A 60 -16.81 -6.63 -3.50
CA LYS A 60 -17.40 -5.40 -2.98
C LYS A 60 -16.63 -4.22 -3.53
N HIS A 61 -17.36 -3.21 -3.98
CA HIS A 61 -16.80 -1.89 -4.20
C HIS A 61 -16.62 -1.24 -2.84
N LEU A 62 -15.38 -0.96 -2.49
CA LEU A 62 -14.98 -0.17 -1.33
C LEU A 62 -13.99 0.89 -1.83
N THR A 63 -13.91 2.00 -1.13
CA THR A 63 -12.88 3.01 -1.35
C THR A 63 -12.09 3.20 -0.06
N LEU A 64 -10.81 3.46 -0.20
CA LEU A 64 -9.90 3.86 0.86
C LEU A 64 -9.44 5.27 0.55
N PRO A 65 -9.85 6.28 1.34
CA PRO A 65 -9.36 7.63 1.13
C PRO A 65 -7.84 7.64 1.35
N VAL A 66 -7.15 8.42 0.54
CA VAL A 66 -5.73 8.76 0.72
C VAL A 66 -5.52 10.20 0.25
N THR A 67 -4.72 10.96 0.99
CA THR A 67 -4.37 12.31 0.54
C THR A 67 -3.37 12.30 -0.60
N SER A 68 -3.40 13.33 -1.44
CA SER A 68 -2.39 13.56 -2.49
C SER A 68 -0.98 13.66 -1.90
N GLY A 69 -0.83 14.33 -0.74
CA GLY A 69 0.45 14.44 -0.05
C GLY A 69 0.99 13.11 0.45
N GLN A 70 0.12 12.19 0.89
CA GLN A 70 0.54 10.84 1.27
C GLN A 70 1.02 10.03 0.07
N LEU A 71 0.32 10.12 -1.07
CA LEU A 71 0.70 9.42 -2.29
C LEU A 71 2.06 9.90 -2.80
N GLU A 72 2.28 11.22 -2.81
CA GLU A 72 3.56 11.83 -3.18
C GLU A 72 4.68 11.42 -2.22
N TYR A 73 4.42 11.41 -0.92
CA TYR A 73 5.39 10.98 0.09
C TYR A 73 5.82 9.52 -0.11
N GLU A 74 4.87 8.60 -0.31
CA GLU A 74 5.16 7.19 -0.57
C GLU A 74 5.91 6.99 -1.90
N TRP A 75 5.57 7.78 -2.93
CA TRP A 75 6.25 7.75 -4.22
C TRP A 75 7.71 8.17 -4.12
N ASN A 76 7.98 9.31 -3.48
CA ASN A 76 9.34 9.80 -3.28
C ASN A 76 10.19 8.77 -2.51
N HIS A 77 9.62 8.19 -1.45
CA HIS A 77 10.30 7.17 -0.66
C HIS A 77 10.57 5.86 -1.45
N LEU A 78 9.64 5.47 -2.34
CA LEU A 78 9.87 4.36 -3.26
C LEU A 78 11.00 4.68 -4.24
N MET A 79 11.01 5.88 -4.83
CA MET A 79 12.02 6.29 -5.80
C MET A 79 13.43 6.36 -5.21
N GLU A 80 13.57 6.82 -3.97
CA GLU A 80 14.83 6.78 -3.21
C GLU A 80 15.36 5.34 -3.06
N LYS A 81 14.49 4.39 -2.71
CA LYS A 81 14.85 2.97 -2.58
C LYS A 81 15.21 2.37 -3.93
N LEU A 82 14.44 2.65 -4.97
CA LEU A 82 14.69 2.11 -6.31
C LEU A 82 16.02 2.61 -6.88
N ARG A 83 16.40 3.86 -6.62
CA ARG A 83 17.68 4.43 -7.07
C ARG A 83 18.88 3.56 -6.69
N THR A 84 18.82 2.87 -5.55
CA THR A 84 19.89 1.98 -5.08
C THR A 84 19.62 0.51 -5.39
N ARG A 85 18.38 0.04 -5.23
CA ARG A 85 18.03 -1.38 -5.28
C ARG A 85 17.67 -1.90 -6.67
N SER A 86 17.20 -1.03 -7.57
CA SER A 86 16.86 -1.36 -8.96
C SER A 86 16.98 -0.11 -9.84
N PRO A 87 18.22 0.26 -10.24
CA PRO A 87 18.47 1.46 -11.04
C PRO A 87 17.69 1.48 -12.37
N GLU A 88 17.49 0.33 -12.98
CA GLU A 88 16.67 0.18 -14.20
C GLU A 88 15.22 0.64 -14.00
N THR A 89 14.56 0.21 -12.90
CA THR A 89 13.19 0.59 -12.57
C THR A 89 13.12 2.07 -12.20
N PHE A 90 14.12 2.58 -11.47
CA PHE A 90 14.24 4.01 -11.20
C PHE A 90 14.32 4.83 -12.50
N GLN A 91 15.13 4.42 -13.48
CA GLN A 91 15.24 5.13 -14.76
C GLN A 91 13.94 5.11 -15.55
N MET A 92 13.18 4.02 -15.49
CA MET A 92 11.88 3.89 -16.14
C MET A 92 10.84 4.85 -15.53
N TRP A 93 10.85 5.02 -14.21
CA TRP A 93 9.81 5.76 -13.48
C TRP A 93 10.19 7.19 -13.08
N ARG A 94 11.46 7.61 -13.23
CA ARG A 94 11.91 8.95 -12.81
C ARG A 94 11.18 10.13 -13.48
N LYS A 95 10.47 9.89 -14.59
CA LYS A 95 9.69 10.91 -15.31
C LYS A 95 8.21 10.90 -14.92
N THR A 96 7.78 9.97 -14.07
CA THR A 96 6.41 9.90 -13.56
C THR A 96 6.24 10.91 -12.44
N GLU A 97 5.50 11.98 -12.72
CA GLU A 97 5.20 13.03 -11.75
C GLU A 97 4.15 12.58 -10.73
N PHE A 98 3.11 11.88 -11.19
CA PHE A 98 2.04 11.36 -10.35
C PHE A 98 1.85 9.86 -10.60
N PRO A 99 2.09 8.99 -9.60
CA PRO A 99 1.82 7.57 -9.77
C PRO A 99 0.32 7.31 -9.80
N GLU A 100 -0.07 6.27 -10.54
CA GLU A 100 -1.43 5.74 -10.43
C GLU A 100 -1.63 5.11 -9.05
N ALA A 101 -2.66 5.57 -8.34
CA ALA A 101 -3.04 5.01 -7.06
C ALA A 101 -3.62 3.60 -7.25
N HIS A 102 -3.58 2.79 -6.19
CA HIS A 102 -4.24 1.50 -6.19
C HIS A 102 -5.74 1.69 -6.54
N PRO A 103 -6.40 0.81 -7.32
CA PRO A 103 -7.83 0.95 -7.69
C PRO A 103 -8.83 0.98 -6.51
N LEU A 104 -8.34 0.75 -5.30
CA LEU A 104 -9.12 0.81 -4.06
C LEU A 104 -9.00 2.19 -3.41
N MET A 105 -8.02 2.98 -3.81
CA MET A 105 -7.73 4.28 -3.26
C MET A 105 -8.49 5.36 -4.00
N GLU A 106 -9.08 6.25 -3.24
CA GLU A 106 -9.69 7.47 -3.74
C GLU A 106 -8.84 8.63 -3.25
N VAL A 107 -8.23 9.35 -4.19
CA VAL A 107 -7.25 10.40 -3.89
C VAL A 107 -7.96 11.72 -3.67
N TYR A 108 -7.68 12.38 -2.55
CA TYR A 108 -8.22 13.69 -2.22
C TYR A 108 -7.09 14.69 -1.95
N PRO A 109 -7.26 15.99 -2.26
CA PRO A 109 -6.28 17.01 -1.88
C PRO A 109 -6.03 17.03 -0.37
N GLY A 110 -4.77 17.05 0.04
CA GLY A 110 -4.39 17.17 1.46
C GLY A 110 -2.92 16.86 1.72
N ASP A 111 -2.47 17.19 2.93
CA ASP A 111 -1.11 16.91 3.42
C ASP A 111 -0.88 15.42 3.67
N VAL A 112 0.37 15.04 3.98
CA VAL A 112 0.74 13.67 4.41
C VAL A 112 -0.17 13.22 5.56
N GLU A 113 -0.60 11.96 5.51
CA GLU A 113 -1.57 11.43 6.46
C GLU A 113 -0.99 11.45 7.89
N PRO A 114 -1.82 11.76 8.91
CA PRO A 114 -1.33 11.97 10.29
C PRO A 114 -0.79 10.70 10.95
N TRP A 115 -1.16 9.52 10.43
CA TRP A 115 -0.62 8.25 10.92
C TRP A 115 0.78 7.98 10.38
N GLU A 116 1.23 8.67 9.32
CA GLU A 116 2.54 8.44 8.72
C GLU A 116 3.66 8.75 9.71
N ARG A 117 4.55 7.77 9.90
CA ARG A 117 5.75 7.97 10.69
C ARG A 117 6.85 8.35 9.74
N LYS A 118 7.35 9.58 9.87
CA LYS A 118 8.56 10.02 9.18
C LYS A 118 9.69 9.06 9.57
N HIS A 119 9.99 8.10 8.70
CA HIS A 119 11.17 7.27 8.86
C HIS A 119 12.34 8.13 8.43
N GLY A 120 13.01 8.74 9.43
CA GLY A 120 14.32 9.33 9.20
C GLY A 120 15.21 8.26 8.60
N ILE A 121 15.79 8.57 7.45
CA ILE A 121 16.86 7.78 6.85
C ILE A 121 18.00 7.79 7.88
N ALA A 122 18.26 6.64 8.49
CA ALA A 122 19.52 6.38 9.18
C ALA A 122 20.52 5.82 8.16
#